data_AF-A0A8S3B8Q0-F1
#
_entry.id   AF-A0A8S3B8Q0-F1
#
_cell.length_a   1.000
_cell.length_b   1.000
_cell.length_c   1.000
_cell.angle_alpha   90.00
_cell.angle_beta   90.00
_cell.angle_gamma   90.00
#
_symmetry.space_group_name_H-M   'P 1'
#
loop_
_entity.id
_entity.type
_entity.pdbx_description
1 polymer ?
#
loop_
_entity_poly.entity_id
_entity_poly.type
_entity_poly.pdbx_seq_one_letter_code
_entity_poly.pdbx_strand_id
1 'polypeptide(L)' 'AKLTYLSLQGNDLNYLTNKSLRGLNNLIYLNLARNRLQLQSNQQPFQDLNSLEILNLDRNIQLNLSKLIFQGLETNLMEL' A
#
# COMPACT_ATOMS: atom_id res chain seq x y z
N ALA A 1 12.20 5.72 16.99
CA ALA A 1 10.77 5.36 17.11
C ALA A 1 10.36 4.56 15.86
N LYS A 2 9.42 3.61 15.98
CA LYS A 2 8.90 2.82 14.84
C LYS A 2 7.68 3.53 14.25
N LEU A 3 7.56 3.58 12.92
CA LEU A 3 6.42 4.19 12.23
C LEU A 3 5.26 3.19 12.15
N THR A 4 4.07 3.59 12.62
CA THR A 4 2.86 2.75 12.62
C THR A 4 1.72 3.34 11.77
N TYR A 5 1.76 4.64 11.48
CA TYR A 5 0.76 5.34 10.69
C TYR A 5 1.46 6.16 9.59
N LEU A 6 0.99 6.01 8.35
CA LEU A 6 1.46 6.80 7.21
C LEU A 6 0.27 7.22 6.34
N SER A 7 0.09 8.53 6.17
CA SER A 7 -0.84 9.07 5.19
C SER A 7 -0.07 9.83 4.11
N LEU A 8 -0.26 9.40 2.87
CA LEU A 8 0.18 10.06 1.65
C LEU A 8 -1.02 10.44 0.79
N GLN A 9 -2.18 10.65 1.42
CA GLN A 9 -3.42 10.99 0.75
C GLN A 9 -3.30 12.31 -0.02
N GLY A 10 -3.91 12.37 -1.21
CA GLY A 10 -4.04 13.64 -1.95
C GLY A 10 -2.74 14.13 -2.58
N ASN A 11 -1.80 13.22 -2.84
CA ASN A 11 -0.58 13.52 -3.59
C ASN A 11 -0.75 13.10 -5.06
N ASP A 12 0.28 13.37 -5.88
CA ASP A 12 0.35 12.92 -7.27
C ASP A 12 1.22 11.66 -7.42
N LEU A 13 1.08 10.69 -6.50
CA LEU A 13 1.81 9.42 -6.60
C LEU A 13 1.28 8.61 -7.78
N ASN A 14 2.19 8.24 -8.69
CA ASN A 14 1.86 7.47 -9.89
C ASN A 14 2.27 5.99 -9.78
N TYR A 15 3.38 5.70 -9.11
CA TYR A 15 3.94 4.35 -9.02
C TYR A 15 4.46 4.05 -7.63
N LEU A 16 4.31 2.79 -7.21
CA LEU A 16 5.03 2.22 -6.08
C LEU A 16 5.90 1.06 -6.60
N THR A 17 7.09 0.95 -6.05
CA THR A 17 8.06 -0.10 -6.36
C THR A 17 8.32 -0.97 -5.13
N ASN A 18 9.02 -2.08 -5.30
CA ASN A 18 9.46 -2.95 -4.19
C ASN A 18 10.30 -2.21 -3.12
N LYS A 19 10.82 -1.01 -3.44
CA LYS A 19 11.62 -0.20 -2.52
C LYS A 19 10.84 0.93 -1.84
N SER A 20 9.64 1.28 -2.34
CA SER A 20 8.91 2.48 -1.92
C SER A 20 8.49 2.45 -0.45
N LEU A 21 8.16 1.26 0.07
CA LEU A 21 7.68 1.06 1.44
C LEU A 21 8.54 0.03 2.20
N ARG A 22 9.74 -0.24 1.68
CA ARG A 22 10.63 -1.28 2.21
C ARG A 22 10.97 -1.02 3.67
N GLY A 23 10.90 -2.06 4.50
CA GLY A 23 11.27 -2.00 5.92
C GLY A 23 10.23 -1.34 6.84
N LEU A 24 9.07 -0.90 6.32
CA LEU A 24 7.96 -0.39 7.13
C LEU A 24 7.17 -1.52 7.83
N ASN A 25 7.90 -2.48 8.42
CA ASN A 25 7.36 -3.74 8.93
C ASN A 25 6.40 -3.59 10.11
N ASN A 26 6.34 -2.40 10.73
CA ASN A 26 5.48 -2.11 11.89
C ASN A 26 4.32 -1.17 11.50
N LEU A 27 4.14 -0.90 10.21
CA LEU A 27 3.08 -0.02 9.73
C LEU A 27 1.73 -0.74 9.87
N ILE A 28 0.79 -0.09 10.55
CA ILE A 28 -0.56 -0.61 10.82
C ILE A 28 -1.58 0.04 9.88
N TYR A 29 -1.41 1.33 9.60
CA TYR A 29 -2.31 2.11 8.75
C TYR A 29 -1.55 2.79 7.62
N LEU A 30 -2.00 2.56 6.39
CA LEU A 30 -1.50 3.20 5.18
C LEU A 30 -2.66 3.82 4.38
N ASN A 31 -2.63 5.14 4.22
CA ASN A 31 -3.58 5.86 3.38
C ASN A 31 -2.89 6.41 2.12
N LEU A 32 -3.26 5.83 0.99
CA LEU A 32 -2.83 6.20 -0.36
C LEU A 32 -4.00 6.77 -1.18
N ALA A 33 -5.10 7.13 -0.53
CA ALA A 33 -6.30 7.60 -1.22
C ALA A 33 -6.04 8.90 -2.00
N ARG A 34 -6.84 9.15 -3.04
CA ARG A 34 -6.76 10.36 -3.88
C ARG A 34 -5.36 10.58 -4.46
N ASN A 35 -4.74 9.52 -4.95
CA ASN A 35 -3.52 9.56 -5.76
C ASN A 35 -3.84 9.10 -7.20
N ARG A 36 -2.80 8.89 -8.02
CA ARG A 36 -2.91 8.44 -9.42
C ARG A 36 -2.20 7.10 -9.62
N LEU A 37 -2.28 6.22 -8.62
CA LEU A 37 -1.49 5.00 -8.59
C LEU A 37 -1.85 4.04 -9.72
N GLN A 38 -0.82 3.60 -10.44
CA GLN A 38 -0.83 2.53 -11.43
C GLN A 38 0.16 1.46 -10.98
N LEU A 39 -0.33 0.44 -10.31
CA LEU A 39 0.53 -0.62 -9.79
C LEU A 39 0.90 -1.60 -10.90
N GLN A 40 2.21 -1.72 -11.12
CA GLN A 40 2.77 -2.59 -12.15
C GLN A 40 2.78 -4.04 -11.66
N SER A 41 2.43 -4.98 -12.53
CA SER A 41 2.30 -6.41 -12.19
C SER A 41 3.59 -7.09 -11.73
N ASN A 42 4.75 -6.49 -12.02
CA ASN A 42 6.06 -6.97 -11.58
C ASN A 42 6.53 -6.33 -10.26
N GLN A 43 5.67 -5.56 -9.57
CA GLN A 43 5.97 -4.92 -8.30
C GLN A 43 5.11 -5.51 -7.17
N GLN A 44 5.71 -5.59 -5.99
CA GLN A 44 5.12 -6.03 -4.72
C GLN A 44 5.42 -4.97 -3.66
N PRO A 45 4.86 -3.75 -3.78
CA PRO A 45 5.23 -2.64 -2.89
C PRO A 45 4.82 -2.86 -1.43
N PHE A 46 3.93 -3.82 -1.16
CA PHE A 46 3.38 -4.09 0.17
C PHE A 46 3.99 -5.33 0.84
N GLN A 47 4.95 -6.03 0.22
CA GLN A 47 5.49 -7.31 0.69
C GLN A 47 6.06 -7.29 2.12
N ASP A 48 6.53 -6.13 2.59
CA ASP A 48 7.21 -5.98 3.88
C ASP A 48 6.25 -5.46 4.96
N LEU A 49 5.00 -5.12 4.61
CA LEU A 49 4.02 -4.49 5.51
C LEU A 49 3.31 -5.51 6.40
N ASN A 50 4.10 -6.31 7.11
CA ASN A 50 3.64 -7.47 7.88
C ASN A 50 2.67 -7.14 9.02
N SER A 51 2.59 -5.89 9.46
CA SER A 51 1.66 -5.45 10.51
C SER A 51 0.48 -4.64 9.97
N LEU A 52 0.32 -4.55 8.65
CA LEU A 52 -0.70 -3.69 8.05
C LEU A 52 -2.08 -4.28 8.26
N GLU A 53 -2.95 -3.47 8.87
CA GLU A 53 -4.33 -3.83 9.14
C GLU A 53 -5.29 -3.05 8.24
N ILE A 54 -4.92 -1.80 7.90
CA ILE A 54 -5.76 -0.89 7.12
C ILE A 54 -4.98 -0.31 5.94
N LEU A 55 -5.46 -0.60 4.73
CA LEU A 55 -4.97 -0.05 3.47
C LEU A 55 -6.08 0.72 2.76
N ASN A 56 -5.94 2.05 2.67
CA ASN A 56 -6.90 2.88 1.93
C ASN A 56 -6.33 3.25 0.55
N LEU A 57 -6.96 2.72 -0.50
CA LEU A 57 -6.64 2.98 -1.91
C LEU A 57 -7.73 3.78 -2.63
N ASP A 58 -8.72 4.34 -1.91
CA ASP A 58 -9.87 5.02 -2.49
C ASP A 58 -9.45 6.14 -3.46
N ARG A 59 -10.23 6.33 -4.53
CA ARG A 59 -9.98 7.37 -5.56
C ARG A 59 -8.60 7.30 -6.22
N ASN A 60 -8.02 6.11 -6.39
CA ASN A 60 -6.96 5.85 -7.37
C ASN A 60 -7.59 5.30 -8.66
N ILE A 61 -8.17 6.18 -9.48
CA ILE A 61 -9.01 5.80 -10.62
C ILE A 61 -8.29 5.01 -11.73
N GLN A 62 -6.96 5.03 -11.75
CA GLN A 62 -6.12 4.32 -12.72
C GLN A 62 -5.58 2.99 -12.18
N LEU A 63 -5.97 2.63 -10.95
CA LEU A 63 -5.42 1.48 -10.24
C LEU A 63 -5.96 0.18 -10.85
N ASN A 64 -5.07 -0.59 -11.44
CA ASN A 64 -5.36 -1.95 -11.86
C ASN A 64 -5.11 -2.91 -10.69
N LEU A 65 -6.18 -3.47 -10.13
CA LEU A 65 -6.11 -4.41 -9.02
C LEU A 65 -5.87 -5.83 -9.53
N SER A 66 -4.61 -6.24 -9.56
CA SER A 66 -4.24 -7.66 -9.67
C SER A 66 -4.03 -8.26 -8.28
N LYS A 67 -4.37 -9.54 -8.10
CA LYS A 67 -4.17 -10.25 -6.81
C LYS A 67 -2.71 -10.21 -6.34
N LEU A 68 -1.75 -10.22 -7.27
CA LEU A 68 -0.32 -10.20 -6.98
C LEU A 68 0.14 -8.95 -6.24
N ILE A 69 -0.57 -7.84 -6.38
CA ILE A 69 -0.24 -6.58 -5.71
C ILE A 69 -0.44 -6.69 -4.19
N PHE A 70 -1.45 -7.46 -3.77
CA PHE A 70 -1.77 -7.65 -2.35
C PHE A 70 -0.94 -8.76 -1.71
N GLN A 71 0.08 -9.26 -2.40
CA GLN A 71 0.98 -10.25 -1.85
C GLN A 71 1.70 -9.70 -0.61
N GLY A 72 1.71 -10.49 0.46
CA GLY A 72 2.24 -10.12 1.77
C GLY A 72 1.22 -9.46 2.70
N LEU A 73 -0.01 -9.20 2.24
CA LEU A 73 -1.10 -8.63 3.04
C LEU A 73 -2.15 -9.67 3.46
N GLU A 74 -1.92 -10.96 3.20
CA GLU A 74 -2.94 -12.01 3.30
C GLU A 74 -3.33 -12.36 4.73
N THR A 75 -2.52 -12.01 5.72
CA THR A 75 -2.70 -12.51 7.10
C THR A 75 -3.37 -11.53 8.05
N ASN A 76 -3.33 -10.22 7.76
CA ASN A 76 -3.63 -9.19 8.77
C ASN A 76 -4.61 -8.09 8.33
N LEU A 77 -5.01 -8.05 7.05
CA LEU A 77 -5.97 -7.03 6.61
C LEU A 77 -7.37 -7.30 7.19
N MET A 78 -7.93 -6.27 7.83
CA MET A 78 -9.34 -6.28 8.20
C MET A 78 -10.21 -5.96 6.98
N GLU A 79 -11.25 -6.77 6.74
CA GLU A 79 -12.32 -6.42 5.81
C GLU A 79 -13.17 -5.33 6.47
N LEU A 80 -13.27 -4.16 5.82
CA LEU A 80 -14.12 -3.04 6.23
C LEU A 80 -15.26 -2.84 5.24
#